data_AF-A0A9E7NC40-F1
#
_entry.id   AF-A0A9E7NC40-F1
#
_cell.length_a   1.000
_cell.length_b   1.000
_cell.length_c   1.000
_cell.angle_alpha   90.00
_cell.angle_beta   90.00
_cell.angle_gamma   90.00
#
_symmetry.space_group_name_H-M   'P 1'
#
loop_
_entity.id
_entity.type
_entity.pdbx_description
1 polymer ?
#
loop_
_entity_poly.entity_id
_entity_poly.type
_entity_poly.pdbx_seq_one_letter_code
_entity_poly.pdbx_strand_id
1 'polypeptide(L)'
;MGLSEEEVFQKVTEELETRGYEFFVHCDYDSILSKFRSHTESISGRYPDVLGLAPDRSVIAIEVKGSRDLRTGKGQAYDYKAGANYSYLAADSDTFEGYRKTVRDDGLGVITVSTDGVQDWKEPPAITNKSQLSEIRDRLAARIRGVEPISKITGLDLAHPIHFLAPAIFLENIDSYQKTMGYNEFVTEFEREYLLNGDASKAAIDGATVLGIIESGSTVTLTDRGRIGLVILNNYGVGTLSELTRLKEETSNSGTLYDVAPLLAVWLLDQYRKHPDFEALYRTIQSFDPEVPILLTELVELLIRDYPNTFLQMFCTDSTESCDQARKLLLKGNVERIYEDVDLFRQIIRQNLVQNFSRQLQHVGLLSKRTSSTTVRLDEYYPDEYPWYRRSTVRNARLFDH
;
A
#
# COMPACT_ATOMS: atom_id res chain seq x y z
N MET A 1 29.47 -12.38 28.15
CA MET A 1 29.25 -11.62 26.90
C MET A 1 27.76 -11.59 26.72
N GLY A 2 27.15 -10.41 26.56
CA GLY A 2 25.72 -10.33 26.31
C GLY A 2 25.36 -10.86 24.93
N LEU A 3 24.10 -11.21 24.73
CA LEU A 3 23.61 -11.71 23.45
C LEU A 3 23.77 -10.65 22.33
N SER A 4 23.99 -11.15 21.11
CA SER A 4 23.87 -10.35 19.89
C SER A 4 22.41 -10.02 19.59
N GLU A 5 22.17 -9.03 18.74
CA GLU A 5 20.81 -8.64 18.34
C GLU A 5 20.09 -9.77 17.61
N GLU A 6 20.77 -10.49 16.72
CA GLU A 6 20.23 -11.67 16.02
C GLU A 6 19.82 -12.79 16.99
N GLU A 7 20.62 -13.06 18.02
CA GLU A 7 20.28 -14.08 19.04
C GLU A 7 19.05 -13.67 19.88
N VAL A 8 18.93 -12.39 20.24
CA VAL A 8 17.73 -11.88 20.91
C VAL A 8 16.52 -12.00 19.99
N PHE A 9 16.68 -11.61 18.72
CA PHE A 9 15.63 -11.66 17.71
C PHE A 9 15.08 -13.08 17.56
N GLN A 10 15.96 -14.05 17.37
CA GLN A 10 15.59 -15.47 17.23
C GLN A 10 14.79 -15.96 18.44
N LYS A 11 15.24 -15.65 19.66
CA LYS A 11 14.56 -16.09 20.88
C LYS A 11 13.20 -15.43 21.07
N VAL A 12 13.06 -14.16 20.67
CA VAL A 12 11.77 -13.44 20.72
C VAL A 12 10.78 -14.03 19.73
N THR A 13 11.21 -14.35 18.50
CA THR A 13 10.31 -14.93 17.49
C THR A 13 9.89 -16.35 17.83
N GLU A 14 10.78 -17.18 18.37
CA GLU A 14 10.44 -18.52 18.89
C GLU A 14 9.41 -18.46 20.04
N GLU A 15 9.54 -17.48 20.94
CA GLU A 15 8.59 -17.27 22.03
C GLU A 15 7.23 -16.76 21.50
N LEU A 16 7.22 -15.88 20.49
CA LEU A 16 6.00 -15.40 19.84
C LEU A 16 5.20 -16.55 19.20
N GLU A 17 5.87 -17.46 18.49
CA GLU A 17 5.24 -18.67 17.94
C GLU A 17 4.64 -19.53 19.06
N THR A 18 5.40 -19.76 20.13
CA THR A 18 4.95 -20.56 21.29
C THR A 18 3.70 -19.96 21.94
N ARG A 19 3.58 -18.63 21.95
CA ARG A 19 2.42 -17.91 22.49
C ARG A 19 1.27 -17.74 21.50
N GLY A 20 1.40 -18.22 20.26
CA GLY A 20 0.35 -18.17 19.25
C GLY A 20 0.13 -16.79 18.63
N TYR A 21 1.18 -15.95 18.56
CA TYR A 21 1.12 -14.67 17.88
C TYR A 21 1.20 -14.86 16.36
N GLU A 22 0.47 -14.05 15.60
CA GLU A 22 0.61 -13.94 14.15
C GLU A 22 1.46 -12.71 13.82
N PHE A 23 2.68 -12.87 13.32
CA PHE A 23 3.61 -11.75 13.16
C PHE A 23 4.43 -11.79 11.86
N PHE A 24 5.08 -10.67 11.61
CA PHE A 24 6.00 -10.42 10.51
C PHE A 24 7.27 -9.75 11.06
N VAL A 25 8.37 -9.86 10.33
CA VAL A 25 9.68 -9.36 10.75
C VAL A 25 10.23 -8.28 9.80
N HIS A 26 11.05 -7.37 10.31
CA HIS A 26 11.83 -6.43 9.52
C HIS A 26 13.28 -6.47 9.99
N CYS A 27 14.13 -7.20 9.26
CA CYS A 27 15.54 -7.36 9.59
C CYS A 27 16.34 -7.84 8.37
N ASP A 28 17.66 -7.80 8.46
CA ASP A 28 18.59 -8.27 7.43
C ASP A 28 19.22 -9.64 7.75
N TYR A 29 18.66 -10.40 8.70
CA TYR A 29 19.19 -11.69 9.15
C TYR A 29 18.58 -12.86 8.36
N ASP A 30 19.37 -13.52 7.51
CA ASP A 30 18.95 -14.69 6.73
C ASP A 30 18.40 -15.84 7.61
N SER A 31 18.94 -15.99 8.81
CA SER A 31 18.51 -16.99 9.80
C SER A 31 17.05 -16.79 10.26
N ILE A 32 16.57 -15.55 10.25
CA ILE A 32 15.21 -15.16 10.61
C ILE A 32 14.32 -15.15 9.36
N LEU A 33 14.80 -14.53 8.27
CA LEU A 33 14.04 -14.39 7.02
C LEU A 33 13.74 -15.73 6.33
N SER A 34 14.54 -16.76 6.59
CA SER A 34 14.28 -18.13 6.10
C SER A 34 13.11 -18.82 6.81
N LYS A 35 12.68 -18.32 7.98
CA LYS A 35 11.60 -18.91 8.80
C LYS A 35 10.35 -18.03 8.83
N PHE A 36 10.51 -16.72 8.79
CA PHE A 36 9.43 -15.77 9.03
C PHE A 36 9.20 -14.83 7.84
N ARG A 37 7.93 -14.47 7.62
CA ARG A 37 7.54 -13.53 6.57
C ARG A 37 7.97 -12.10 6.96
N SER A 38 8.54 -11.37 6.01
CA SER A 38 8.95 -9.98 6.25
C SER A 38 7.78 -8.99 6.20
N HIS A 39 7.98 -7.75 6.68
CA HIS A 39 7.12 -6.59 6.41
C HIS A 39 7.91 -5.34 6.06
N THR A 40 7.18 -4.38 5.47
CA THR A 40 7.65 -3.03 5.14
C THR A 40 6.71 -1.96 5.72
N GLU A 41 5.93 -2.33 6.74
CA GLU A 41 5.02 -1.43 7.43
C GLU A 41 5.76 -0.58 8.44
N SER A 42 5.54 0.74 8.38
CA SER A 42 6.14 1.69 9.30
C SER A 42 5.12 2.24 10.29
N ILE A 43 5.57 2.61 11.48
CA ILE A 43 4.78 3.37 12.45
C ILE A 43 5.53 4.67 12.70
N SER A 44 4.88 5.79 12.44
CA SER A 44 5.49 7.12 12.51
C SER A 44 6.80 7.24 11.70
N GLY A 45 6.90 6.52 10.57
CA GLY A 45 8.09 6.54 9.71
C GLY A 45 9.25 5.62 10.14
N ARG A 46 9.09 4.84 11.22
CA ARG A 46 10.04 3.80 11.66
C ARG A 46 9.49 2.39 11.39
N TYR A 47 10.36 1.42 11.17
CA TYR A 47 9.96 0.03 10.95
C TYR A 47 10.20 -0.77 12.23
N PRO A 48 9.15 -1.26 12.91
CA PRO A 48 9.32 -2.21 14.01
C PRO A 48 10.08 -3.45 13.53
N ASP A 49 11.00 -3.96 14.35
CA ASP A 49 11.71 -5.21 14.05
C ASP A 49 10.73 -6.39 13.98
N VAL A 50 9.72 -6.39 14.84
CA VAL A 50 8.57 -7.31 14.76
C VAL A 50 7.27 -6.53 14.84
N LEU A 51 6.33 -6.84 13.94
CA LEU A 51 4.98 -6.30 13.92
C LEU A 51 3.97 -7.44 13.75
N GLY A 52 2.92 -7.47 14.56
CA GLY A 52 1.97 -8.58 14.52
C GLY A 52 0.69 -8.38 15.31
N LEU A 53 -0.09 -9.45 15.40
CA LEU A 53 -1.30 -9.57 16.20
C LEU A 53 -1.09 -10.59 17.32
N ALA A 54 -1.41 -10.19 18.54
CA ALA A 54 -1.58 -11.10 19.66
C ALA A 54 -2.83 -12.00 19.47
N PRO A 55 -2.99 -13.08 20.26
CA PRO A 55 -4.16 -13.97 20.16
C PRO A 55 -5.51 -13.28 20.30
N ASP A 56 -5.58 -12.17 21.05
CA ASP A 56 -6.76 -11.33 21.23
C ASP A 56 -6.97 -10.31 20.08
N ARG A 57 -6.15 -10.37 19.02
CA ARG A 57 -6.09 -9.45 17.89
C ARG A 57 -5.58 -8.04 18.22
N SER A 58 -4.97 -7.84 19.38
CA SER A 58 -4.25 -6.61 19.69
C SER A 58 -2.98 -6.48 18.83
N VAL A 59 -2.74 -5.30 18.28
CA VAL A 59 -1.53 -5.02 17.48
C VAL A 59 -0.32 -4.91 18.41
N ILE A 60 0.73 -5.66 18.12
CA ILE A 60 2.01 -5.58 18.84
C ILE A 60 3.12 -5.07 17.93
N ALA A 61 4.00 -4.24 18.48
CA ALA A 61 5.25 -3.83 17.87
C ALA A 61 6.40 -4.09 18.85
N ILE A 62 7.49 -4.68 18.37
CA ILE A 62 8.66 -5.00 19.19
C ILE A 62 9.90 -4.41 18.49
N GLU A 63 10.66 -3.61 19.23
CA GLU A 63 12.04 -3.29 18.88
C GLU A 63 12.97 -4.30 19.56
N VAL A 64 13.88 -4.89 18.81
CA VAL A 64 14.87 -5.85 19.29
C VAL A 64 16.23 -5.15 19.36
N LYS A 65 16.94 -5.35 20.47
CA LYS A 65 18.32 -4.89 20.63
C LYS A 65 19.16 -5.99 21.27
N GLY A 66 20.42 -6.08 20.87
CA GLY A 66 21.41 -6.91 21.58
C GLY A 66 21.86 -6.25 22.89
N SER A 67 23.16 -6.31 23.15
CA SER A 67 23.79 -5.68 24.32
C SER A 67 24.15 -4.19 24.15
N ARG A 68 23.72 -3.54 23.05
CA ARG A 68 24.05 -2.13 22.71
C ARG A 68 22.81 -1.34 22.29
N ASP A 69 22.95 -0.02 22.24
CA ASP A 69 21.98 0.93 21.65
C ASP A 69 20.55 0.92 22.23
N LEU A 70 20.39 0.47 23.47
CA LEU A 70 19.10 0.43 24.18
C LEU A 70 18.38 1.78 24.24
N ARG A 71 19.12 2.89 24.33
CA ARG A 71 18.51 4.24 24.35
C ARG A 71 17.81 4.55 23.02
N THR A 72 18.46 4.22 21.90
CA THR A 72 17.91 4.42 20.57
C THR A 72 16.70 3.50 20.37
N GLY A 73 16.84 2.22 20.72
CA GLY A 73 15.75 1.25 20.66
C GLY A 73 14.54 1.65 21.52
N LYS A 74 14.76 2.21 22.72
CA LYS A 74 13.68 2.75 23.55
C LYS A 74 12.91 3.87 22.84
N GLY A 75 13.62 4.78 22.17
CA GLY A 75 13.00 5.85 21.39
C GLY A 75 12.13 5.31 20.25
N GLN A 76 12.64 4.32 19.51
CA GLN A 76 11.89 3.66 18.43
C GLN A 76 10.64 2.95 18.96
N ALA A 77 10.79 2.15 20.02
CA ALA A 77 9.66 1.48 20.67
C ALA A 77 8.62 2.48 21.18
N TYR A 78 9.05 3.64 21.69
CA TYR A 78 8.13 4.70 22.10
C TYR A 78 7.30 5.23 20.91
N ASP A 79 7.92 5.47 19.77
CA ASP A 79 7.24 5.95 18.57
C ASP A 79 6.20 4.94 18.04
N TYR A 80 6.47 3.63 18.18
CA TYR A 80 5.54 2.57 17.78
C TYR A 80 4.19 2.59 18.51
N LYS A 81 4.11 3.26 19.66
CA LYS A 81 2.85 3.48 20.40
C LYS A 81 1.81 4.26 19.59
N ALA A 82 2.18 4.88 18.46
CA ALA A 82 1.24 5.52 17.55
C ALA A 82 0.42 4.51 16.71
N GLY A 83 0.91 3.28 16.53
CA GLY A 83 0.32 2.27 15.65
C GLY A 83 0.09 0.91 16.29
N ALA A 84 0.52 0.70 17.53
CA ALA A 84 0.37 -0.57 18.25
C ALA A 84 -0.45 -0.45 19.54
N ASN A 85 -1.19 -1.50 19.87
CA ASN A 85 -1.85 -1.65 21.17
C ASN A 85 -0.82 -1.86 22.28
N TYR A 86 0.23 -2.62 21.99
CA TYR A 86 1.35 -2.87 22.89
C TYR A 86 2.67 -2.68 22.15
N SER A 87 3.54 -1.84 22.70
CA SER A 87 4.89 -1.65 22.18
C SER A 87 5.93 -2.14 23.17
N TYR A 88 6.90 -2.91 22.70
CA TYR A 88 7.90 -3.58 23.51
C TYR A 88 9.31 -3.18 23.10
N LEU A 89 10.22 -3.16 24.07
CA LEU A 89 11.65 -3.24 23.84
C LEU A 89 12.16 -4.60 24.33
N ALA A 90 12.74 -5.37 23.44
CA ALA A 90 13.36 -6.66 23.73
C ALA A 90 14.88 -6.53 23.75
N ALA A 91 15.54 -7.05 24.79
CA ALA A 91 17.00 -7.13 24.80
C ALA A 91 17.58 -8.17 25.76
N ASP A 92 18.90 -8.31 25.69
CA ASP A 92 19.72 -9.08 26.62
C ASP A 92 19.47 -8.67 28.08
N SER A 93 19.16 -9.66 28.93
CA SER A 93 18.73 -9.48 30.32
C SER A 93 19.76 -8.75 31.19
N ASP A 94 21.05 -9.08 31.06
CA ASP A 94 22.13 -8.44 31.81
C ASP A 94 22.24 -6.95 31.48
N THR A 95 22.02 -6.61 30.22
CA THR A 95 22.11 -5.23 29.72
C THR A 95 20.85 -4.41 30.06
N PHE A 96 19.69 -5.07 30.15
CA PHE A 96 18.40 -4.41 30.31
C PHE A 96 18.11 -3.89 31.73
N GLU A 97 18.74 -4.46 32.75
CA GLU A 97 18.39 -4.19 34.17
C GLU A 97 18.47 -2.70 34.52
N GLY A 98 19.46 -1.97 33.95
CA GLY A 98 19.61 -0.53 34.14
C GLY A 98 18.53 0.33 33.44
N TYR A 99 17.86 -0.20 32.41
CA TYR A 99 16.87 0.53 31.61
C TYR A 99 15.43 0.20 31.98
N ARG A 100 15.20 -0.96 32.63
CA ARG A 100 13.88 -1.53 32.90
C ARG A 100 12.89 -0.58 33.56
N LYS A 101 13.35 0.25 34.50
CA LYS A 101 12.48 1.27 35.12
C LYS A 101 12.06 2.33 34.10
N THR A 102 13.02 2.91 33.38
CA THR A 102 12.76 3.98 32.42
C THR A 102 11.91 3.55 31.23
N VAL A 103 12.05 2.30 30.78
CA VAL A 103 11.21 1.73 29.71
C VAL A 103 9.76 1.61 30.17
N ARG A 104 9.54 1.12 31.39
CA ARG A 104 8.19 1.02 31.96
C ARG A 104 7.56 2.38 32.26
N ASP A 105 8.35 3.34 32.74
CA ASP A 105 7.87 4.71 33.00
C ASP A 105 7.39 5.38 31.70
N ASP A 106 7.97 5.03 30.55
CA ASP A 106 7.52 5.46 29.23
C ASP A 106 6.29 4.68 28.71
N GLY A 107 5.76 3.74 29.49
CA GLY A 107 4.62 2.89 29.15
C GLY A 107 4.94 1.85 28.10
N LEU A 108 6.18 1.38 28.03
CA LEU A 108 6.62 0.30 27.14
C LEU A 108 6.69 -1.04 27.86
N GLY A 109 6.42 -2.09 27.10
CA GLY A 109 6.63 -3.47 27.52
C GLY A 109 8.11 -3.83 27.51
N VAL A 110 8.44 -4.84 28.30
CA VAL A 110 9.82 -5.31 28.46
C VAL A 110 9.88 -6.79 28.15
N ILE A 111 10.79 -7.18 27.27
CA ILE A 111 11.12 -8.59 27.00
C ILE A 111 12.61 -8.78 27.26
N THR A 112 12.96 -9.46 28.35
CA THR A 112 14.37 -9.74 28.67
C THR A 112 14.74 -11.14 28.27
N VAL A 113 15.88 -11.29 27.60
CA VAL A 113 16.32 -12.53 26.98
C VAL A 113 17.67 -12.96 27.56
N SER A 114 17.85 -14.26 27.81
CA SER A 114 19.13 -14.87 28.18
C SER A 114 19.48 -16.01 27.22
N THR A 115 20.62 -16.67 27.45
CA THR A 115 21.03 -17.87 26.71
C THR A 115 19.96 -18.97 26.73
N ASP A 116 19.18 -19.05 27.80
CA ASP A 116 18.16 -20.09 28.01
C ASP A 116 16.80 -19.74 27.38
N GLY A 117 16.63 -18.52 26.85
CA GLY A 117 15.38 -18.06 26.24
C GLY A 117 14.84 -16.77 26.86
N VAL A 118 13.55 -16.49 26.65
CA VAL A 118 12.88 -15.33 27.24
C VAL A 118 12.69 -15.54 28.75
N GLN A 119 13.29 -14.66 29.55
CA GLN A 119 13.26 -14.74 31.02
C GLN A 119 12.09 -13.98 31.64
N ASP A 120 11.73 -12.84 31.04
CA ASP A 120 10.60 -12.04 31.49
C ASP A 120 9.93 -11.36 30.30
N TRP A 121 8.61 -11.34 30.34
CA TRP A 121 7.76 -10.66 29.37
C TRP A 121 6.72 -9.86 30.15
N LYS A 122 6.94 -8.55 30.25
CA LYS A 122 6.01 -7.63 30.91
C LYS A 122 5.27 -6.81 29.88
N GLU A 123 3.97 -7.02 29.83
CA GLU A 123 3.05 -6.27 29.00
C GLU A 123 2.87 -4.84 29.52
N PRO A 124 2.88 -3.81 28.64
CA PRO A 124 2.52 -2.45 29.01
C PRO A 124 1.00 -2.28 29.11
N PRO A 125 0.50 -1.17 29.69
CA PRO A 125 -0.91 -0.81 29.58
C PRO A 125 -1.35 -0.76 28.11
N ALA A 126 -2.49 -1.37 27.81
CA ALA A 126 -3.05 -1.37 26.47
C ALA A 126 -3.35 0.05 25.99
N ILE A 127 -2.96 0.33 24.76
CA ILE A 127 -3.18 1.62 24.11
C ILE A 127 -4.33 1.45 23.11
N THR A 128 -5.44 2.17 23.33
CA THR A 128 -6.68 1.97 22.55
C THR A 128 -7.03 3.08 21.57
N ASN A 129 -6.59 4.33 21.82
CA ASN A 129 -6.92 5.48 20.98
C ASN A 129 -5.65 6.11 20.38
N LYS A 130 -5.33 5.72 19.14
CA LYS A 130 -4.15 6.20 18.41
C LYS A 130 -4.44 6.39 16.93
N SER A 131 -3.83 7.44 16.38
CA SER A 131 -4.05 7.88 15.01
C SER A 131 -3.76 6.80 13.96
N GLN A 132 -2.72 5.98 14.14
CA GLN A 132 -2.30 4.99 13.12
C GLN A 132 -2.76 3.56 13.42
N LEU A 133 -3.34 3.30 14.60
CA LEU A 133 -3.66 1.93 15.03
C LEU A 133 -4.66 1.23 14.11
N SER A 134 -5.64 1.96 13.57
CA SER A 134 -6.60 1.40 12.62
C SER A 134 -5.91 1.00 11.32
N GLU A 135 -5.08 1.89 10.76
CA GLU A 135 -4.33 1.63 9.52
C GLU A 135 -3.46 0.37 9.66
N ILE A 136 -2.66 0.29 10.72
CA ILE A 136 -1.75 -0.84 10.95
C ILE A 136 -2.54 -2.14 11.13
N ARG A 137 -3.64 -2.12 11.88
CA ARG A 137 -4.50 -3.29 12.07
C ARG A 137 -5.09 -3.78 10.76
N ASP A 138 -5.59 -2.87 9.92
CA ASP A 138 -6.21 -3.22 8.64
C ASP A 138 -5.20 -3.83 7.67
N ARG A 139 -3.97 -3.29 7.63
CA ARG A 139 -2.85 -3.84 6.85
C ARG A 139 -2.42 -5.21 7.33
N LEU A 140 -2.22 -5.40 8.64
CA LEU A 140 -1.89 -6.71 9.21
C LEU A 140 -2.98 -7.75 8.91
N ALA A 141 -4.25 -7.38 9.03
CA ALA A 141 -5.37 -8.25 8.69
C ALA A 141 -5.40 -8.61 7.20
N ALA A 142 -5.06 -7.68 6.31
CA ALA A 142 -4.93 -7.96 4.87
C ALA A 142 -3.78 -8.93 4.59
N ARG A 143 -2.61 -8.72 5.20
CA ARG A 143 -1.42 -9.57 5.08
C ARG A 143 -1.67 -11.00 5.58
N ILE A 144 -2.32 -11.13 6.73
CA ILE A 144 -2.68 -12.43 7.32
C ILE A 144 -3.61 -13.21 6.39
N ARG A 145 -4.61 -12.54 5.78
CA ARG A 145 -5.53 -13.17 4.83
C ARG A 145 -4.89 -13.48 3.46
N GLY A 146 -3.62 -13.13 3.24
CA GLY A 146 -2.97 -13.26 1.94
C GLY A 146 -3.59 -12.38 0.86
N VAL A 147 -4.29 -11.30 1.26
CA VAL A 147 -4.91 -10.32 0.35
C VAL A 147 -3.95 -9.19 0.03
N GLU A 148 -2.72 -9.25 0.55
CA GLU A 148 -1.73 -8.26 0.22
C GLU A 148 -1.39 -8.28 -1.26
N PRO A 149 -1.31 -7.10 -1.88
CA PRO A 149 -0.92 -6.98 -3.26
C PRO A 149 0.54 -7.40 -3.39
N ILE A 150 0.80 -8.25 -4.39
CA ILE A 150 2.13 -8.78 -4.70
C ILE A 150 3.09 -7.64 -5.11
N SER A 151 2.54 -6.48 -5.47
CA SER A 151 3.27 -5.35 -6.03
C SER A 151 2.78 -4.01 -5.47
N LYS A 152 3.64 -3.00 -5.51
CA LYS A 152 3.30 -1.65 -5.07
C LYS A 152 2.24 -1.05 -5.98
N ILE A 153 1.24 -0.37 -5.40
CA ILE A 153 0.23 0.41 -6.12
C ILE A 153 0.80 1.44 -7.10
N THR A 154 2.06 1.83 -6.91
CA THR A 154 2.80 2.71 -7.81
C THR A 154 3.01 2.10 -9.19
N GLY A 155 2.85 0.79 -9.38
CA GLY A 155 2.86 0.14 -10.69
C GLY A 155 1.66 0.47 -11.60
N LEU A 156 0.69 1.25 -11.10
CA LEU A 156 -0.42 1.78 -11.90
C LEU A 156 0.01 3.04 -12.67
N ASP A 157 0.93 2.86 -13.62
CA ASP A 157 1.56 3.98 -14.34
C ASP A 157 0.85 4.39 -15.63
N LEU A 158 -0.16 3.64 -16.08
CA LEU A 158 -0.90 3.95 -17.31
C LEU A 158 -2.18 4.74 -17.02
N ALA A 159 -2.40 5.84 -17.74
CA ALA A 159 -3.52 6.75 -17.49
C ALA A 159 -4.91 6.10 -17.70
N HIS A 160 -5.02 5.16 -18.64
CA HIS A 160 -6.27 4.47 -18.91
C HIS A 160 -6.23 3.06 -18.32
N PRO A 161 -7.10 2.73 -17.34
CA PRO A 161 -7.04 1.45 -16.61
C PRO A 161 -7.39 0.21 -17.44
N ILE A 162 -7.79 0.40 -18.70
CA ILE A 162 -8.10 -0.68 -19.65
C ILE A 162 -6.82 -1.43 -20.04
N HIS A 163 -5.67 -0.75 -20.04
CA HIS A 163 -4.39 -1.36 -20.34
C HIS A 163 -4.04 -2.47 -19.37
N PHE A 164 -4.47 -2.37 -18.10
CA PHE A 164 -4.27 -3.40 -17.08
C PHE A 164 -5.10 -4.67 -17.32
N LEU A 165 -6.01 -4.67 -18.31
CA LEU A 165 -6.77 -5.84 -18.73
C LEU A 165 -6.19 -6.54 -19.95
N ALA A 166 -5.30 -5.87 -20.69
CA ALA A 166 -4.67 -6.43 -21.87
C ALA A 166 -3.88 -7.72 -21.58
N PRO A 167 -3.11 -7.84 -20.49
CA PRO A 167 -2.42 -9.09 -20.16
C PRO A 167 -3.37 -10.29 -20.01
N ALA A 168 -4.56 -10.08 -19.45
CA ALA A 168 -5.55 -11.15 -19.30
C ALA A 168 -6.11 -11.60 -20.65
N ILE A 169 -6.42 -10.65 -21.55
CA ILE A 169 -6.89 -10.98 -22.89
C ILE A 169 -5.80 -11.73 -23.66
N PHE A 170 -4.55 -11.29 -23.56
CA PHE A 170 -3.44 -11.96 -24.22
C PHE A 170 -3.30 -13.43 -23.72
N LEU A 171 -3.29 -13.66 -22.40
CA LEU A 171 -3.28 -15.02 -21.82
C LEU A 171 -4.49 -15.88 -22.21
N GLU A 172 -5.65 -15.28 -22.44
CA GLU A 172 -6.85 -16.02 -22.85
C GLU A 172 -6.70 -16.56 -24.28
N ASN A 173 -5.96 -15.84 -25.12
CA ASN A 173 -5.83 -16.11 -26.56
C ASN A 173 -4.54 -16.86 -26.93
N ILE A 174 -3.65 -17.19 -25.99
CA ILE A 174 -2.50 -18.06 -26.29
C ILE A 174 -2.98 -19.50 -26.52
N ASP A 175 -2.41 -20.18 -27.53
CA ASP A 175 -2.64 -21.59 -27.84
C ASP A 175 -1.97 -22.53 -26.82
N SER A 176 -2.32 -22.39 -25.54
CA SER A 176 -1.83 -23.27 -24.48
C SER A 176 -2.96 -23.69 -23.53
N TYR A 177 -3.07 -25.00 -23.30
CA TYR A 177 -4.10 -25.60 -22.44
C TYR A 177 -4.04 -25.08 -20.99
N GLN A 178 -2.89 -24.55 -20.57
CA GLN A 178 -2.66 -24.10 -19.19
C GLN A 178 -2.71 -22.58 -19.01
N LYS A 179 -2.85 -21.77 -20.07
CA LYS A 179 -2.88 -20.28 -20.01
C LYS A 179 -1.78 -19.71 -19.10
N THR A 180 -0.60 -20.30 -19.22
CA THR A 180 0.59 -20.01 -18.41
C THR A 180 1.76 -19.81 -19.38
N MET A 181 2.62 -18.85 -19.12
CA MET A 181 3.78 -18.53 -19.96
C MET A 181 4.97 -18.11 -19.08
N GLY A 182 6.21 -18.38 -19.51
CA GLY A 182 7.39 -17.89 -18.78
C GLY A 182 7.44 -16.36 -18.82
N TYR A 183 7.86 -15.70 -17.74
CA TYR A 183 7.77 -14.24 -17.64
C TYR A 183 8.44 -13.48 -18.80
N ASN A 184 9.68 -13.85 -19.15
CA ASN A 184 10.42 -13.17 -20.23
C ASN A 184 9.78 -13.39 -21.60
N GLU A 185 9.25 -14.58 -21.83
CA GLU A 185 8.52 -14.93 -23.06
C GLU A 185 7.22 -14.13 -23.15
N PHE A 186 6.47 -14.08 -22.03
CA PHE A 186 5.25 -13.32 -21.91
C PHE A 186 5.44 -11.84 -22.24
N VAL A 187 6.43 -11.19 -21.62
CA VAL A 187 6.72 -9.77 -21.87
C VAL A 187 7.02 -9.52 -23.35
N THR A 188 7.85 -10.37 -23.95
CA THR A 188 8.28 -10.23 -25.36
C THR A 188 7.10 -10.38 -26.33
N GLU A 189 6.30 -11.43 -26.14
CA GLU A 189 5.17 -11.74 -27.04
C GLU A 189 4.02 -10.75 -26.84
N PHE A 190 3.74 -10.36 -25.58
CA PHE A 190 2.73 -9.36 -25.25
C PHE A 190 3.07 -7.99 -25.84
N GLU A 191 4.33 -7.54 -25.74
CA GLU A 191 4.78 -6.29 -26.36
C GLU A 191 4.58 -6.31 -27.88
N ARG A 192 4.93 -7.42 -28.52
CA ARG A 192 4.77 -7.61 -29.96
C ARG A 192 3.31 -7.53 -30.41
N GLU A 193 2.38 -8.12 -29.65
CA GLU A 193 0.96 -8.18 -30.04
C GLU A 193 0.16 -6.95 -29.63
N TYR A 194 0.42 -6.40 -28.45
CA TYR A 194 -0.34 -5.26 -27.95
C TYR A 194 0.12 -3.92 -28.54
N LEU A 195 1.30 -3.91 -29.19
CA LEU A 195 1.88 -2.74 -29.88
C LEU A 195 2.07 -1.52 -28.95
N LEU A 196 2.28 -1.78 -27.66
CA LEU A 196 2.82 -0.79 -26.74
C LEU A 196 4.36 -0.82 -26.77
N ASN A 197 5.00 0.31 -26.48
CA ASN A 197 6.46 0.30 -26.27
C ASN A 197 6.81 -0.50 -25.00
N GLY A 198 8.05 -0.99 -24.89
CA GLY A 198 8.49 -1.86 -23.78
C GLY A 198 8.11 -1.37 -22.38
N ASP A 199 8.29 -0.08 -22.10
CA ASP A 199 7.94 0.50 -20.79
C ASP A 199 6.42 0.47 -20.52
N ALA A 200 5.60 0.80 -21.52
CA ALA A 200 4.14 0.76 -21.36
C ALA A 200 3.60 -0.68 -21.31
N SER A 201 4.23 -1.62 -22.03
CA SER A 201 3.92 -3.05 -21.93
C SER A 201 4.20 -3.57 -20.52
N LYS A 202 5.37 -3.23 -19.96
CA LYS A 202 5.70 -3.58 -18.58
C LYS A 202 4.73 -2.93 -17.58
N ALA A 203 4.40 -1.65 -17.73
CA ALA A 203 3.44 -0.97 -16.86
C ALA A 203 2.02 -1.60 -16.93
N ALA A 204 1.62 -2.14 -18.09
CA ALA A 204 0.36 -2.86 -18.22
C ALA A 204 0.37 -4.17 -17.41
N ILE A 205 1.48 -4.91 -17.44
CA ILE A 205 1.70 -6.16 -16.69
C ILE A 205 1.77 -5.89 -15.19
N ASP A 206 2.55 -4.90 -14.79
CA ASP A 206 2.71 -4.48 -13.40
C ASP A 206 1.36 -4.06 -12.83
N GLY A 207 0.61 -3.20 -13.54
CA GLY A 207 -0.73 -2.81 -13.12
C GLY A 207 -1.74 -3.96 -13.08
N ALA A 208 -1.67 -4.93 -14.01
CA ALA A 208 -2.50 -6.13 -13.96
C ALA A 208 -2.17 -7.03 -12.75
N THR A 209 -0.90 -7.09 -12.36
CA THR A 209 -0.45 -7.83 -11.18
C THR A 209 -0.86 -7.11 -9.88
N VAL A 210 -0.73 -5.78 -9.83
CA VAL A 210 -1.20 -4.95 -8.70
C VAL A 210 -2.69 -5.15 -8.45
N LEU A 211 -3.51 -5.21 -9.51
CA LEU A 211 -4.96 -5.42 -9.41
C LEU A 211 -5.33 -6.89 -9.17
N GLY A 212 -4.36 -7.80 -9.15
CA GLY A 212 -4.57 -9.24 -9.00
C GLY A 212 -5.33 -9.87 -10.16
N ILE A 213 -5.26 -9.27 -11.36
CA ILE A 213 -5.86 -9.78 -12.60
C ILE A 213 -5.02 -10.95 -13.12
N ILE A 214 -3.70 -10.84 -12.98
CA ILE A 214 -2.73 -11.90 -13.25
C ILE A 214 -1.86 -12.11 -12.00
N GLU A 215 -1.26 -13.29 -11.91
CA GLU A 215 -0.12 -13.55 -11.03
C GLU A 215 1.15 -13.58 -11.87
N SER A 216 2.19 -12.94 -11.39
CA SER A 216 3.46 -12.78 -12.10
C SER A 216 4.63 -13.16 -11.18
N GLY A 217 5.33 -14.23 -11.55
CA GLY A 217 6.53 -14.72 -10.88
C GLY A 217 7.53 -15.24 -11.92
N SER A 218 8.02 -16.47 -11.77
CA SER A 218 8.76 -17.14 -12.86
C SER A 218 7.89 -17.39 -14.09
N THR A 219 6.58 -17.55 -13.86
CA THR A 219 5.54 -17.64 -14.88
C THR A 219 4.47 -16.59 -14.66
N VAL A 220 3.73 -16.28 -15.72
CA VAL A 220 2.56 -15.41 -15.70
C VAL A 220 1.31 -16.26 -15.88
N THR A 221 0.32 -16.10 -15.00
CA THR A 221 -0.93 -16.88 -15.00
C THR A 221 -2.15 -15.98 -14.78
N LEU A 222 -3.29 -16.41 -15.31
CA LEU A 222 -4.55 -15.72 -15.14
C LEU A 222 -5.22 -16.12 -13.81
N THR A 223 -5.57 -15.15 -12.98
CA THR A 223 -6.27 -15.40 -11.70
C THR A 223 -7.79 -15.57 -11.92
N ASP A 224 -8.50 -16.00 -10.88
CA ASP A 224 -9.97 -16.01 -10.89
C ASP A 224 -10.57 -14.60 -11.09
N ARG A 225 -9.91 -13.57 -10.57
CA ARG A 225 -10.32 -12.18 -10.79
C ARG A 225 -10.15 -11.80 -12.26
N GLY A 226 -9.02 -12.16 -12.86
CA GLY A 226 -8.78 -11.95 -14.29
C GLY A 226 -9.83 -12.64 -15.16
N ARG A 227 -10.20 -13.88 -14.83
CA ARG A 227 -11.28 -14.62 -15.51
C ARG A 227 -12.63 -13.91 -15.44
N ILE A 228 -13.00 -13.38 -14.27
CA ILE A 228 -14.22 -12.56 -14.12
C ILE A 228 -14.14 -11.30 -14.99
N GLY A 229 -12.99 -10.62 -15.00
CA GLY A 229 -12.74 -9.46 -15.85
C GLY A 229 -12.95 -9.76 -17.34
N LEU A 230 -12.46 -10.91 -17.82
CA LEU A 230 -12.69 -11.37 -19.19
C LEU A 230 -14.17 -11.63 -19.50
N VAL A 231 -14.92 -12.23 -18.58
CA VAL A 231 -16.37 -12.42 -18.75
C VAL A 231 -17.08 -11.07 -18.90
N ILE A 232 -16.71 -10.09 -18.06
CA ILE A 232 -17.28 -8.73 -18.14
C ILE A 232 -16.91 -8.07 -19.48
N LEU A 233 -15.64 -8.17 -19.92
CA LEU A 233 -15.18 -7.65 -21.21
C LEU A 233 -15.93 -8.26 -22.39
N ASN A 234 -16.12 -9.58 -22.37
CA ASN A 234 -16.89 -10.29 -23.40
C ASN A 234 -18.35 -9.80 -23.47
N ASN A 235 -18.96 -9.40 -22.36
CA ASN A 235 -20.29 -8.79 -22.36
C ASN A 235 -20.34 -7.41 -23.07
N TYR A 236 -19.19 -6.75 -23.24
CA TYR A 236 -19.03 -5.55 -24.06
C TYR A 236 -18.50 -5.86 -25.48
N GLY A 237 -18.43 -7.15 -25.87
CA GLY A 237 -17.90 -7.56 -27.17
C GLY A 237 -16.39 -7.41 -27.31
N VAL A 238 -15.65 -7.44 -26.20
CA VAL A 238 -14.19 -7.34 -26.18
C VAL A 238 -13.57 -8.68 -25.80
N GLY A 239 -13.11 -9.43 -26.79
CA GLY A 239 -12.39 -10.70 -26.62
C GLY A 239 -10.93 -10.66 -27.09
N THR A 240 -10.54 -9.62 -27.83
CA THR A 240 -9.21 -9.46 -28.43
C THR A 240 -8.55 -8.14 -28.06
N LEU A 241 -7.22 -8.07 -28.20
CA LEU A 241 -6.47 -6.84 -27.95
C LEU A 241 -6.88 -5.69 -28.88
N SER A 242 -7.25 -5.99 -30.13
CA SER A 242 -7.73 -4.98 -31.07
C SER A 242 -9.09 -4.40 -30.66
N GLU A 243 -10.01 -5.23 -30.15
CA GLU A 243 -11.29 -4.77 -29.61
C GLU A 243 -11.11 -3.95 -28.33
N LEU A 244 -10.14 -4.32 -27.49
CA LEU A 244 -9.77 -3.54 -26.31
C LEU A 244 -9.29 -2.13 -26.70
N THR A 245 -8.48 -2.03 -27.76
CA THR A 245 -8.04 -0.74 -28.30
C THR A 245 -9.21 0.10 -28.82
N ARG A 246 -10.19 -0.52 -29.51
CA ARG A 246 -11.41 0.19 -29.94
C ARG A 246 -12.22 0.72 -28.77
N LEU A 247 -12.42 -0.09 -27.71
CA LEU A 247 -13.10 0.37 -26.49
C LEU A 247 -12.37 1.57 -25.86
N LYS A 248 -11.04 1.57 -25.86
CA LYS A 248 -10.23 2.73 -25.40
C LYS A 248 -10.42 3.98 -26.29
N GLU A 249 -10.57 3.81 -27.59
CA GLU A 249 -10.83 4.93 -28.51
C GLU A 249 -12.24 5.50 -28.28
N GLU A 250 -13.23 4.64 -28.07
CA GLU A 250 -14.60 5.02 -27.74
C GLU A 250 -14.68 5.82 -26.43
N THR A 251 -13.97 5.39 -25.38
CA THR A 251 -13.90 6.16 -24.13
C THR A 251 -13.22 7.50 -24.35
N SER A 252 -12.14 7.57 -25.12
CA SER A 252 -11.43 8.83 -25.40
C SER A 252 -12.33 9.85 -26.10
N ASN A 253 -13.26 9.40 -26.94
CA ASN A 253 -14.19 10.26 -27.68
C ASN A 253 -15.49 10.57 -26.91
N SER A 254 -15.97 9.63 -26.08
CA SER A 254 -17.33 9.67 -25.50
C SER A 254 -17.35 9.98 -24.00
N GLY A 255 -16.21 9.90 -23.30
CA GLY A 255 -16.15 10.20 -21.88
C GLY A 255 -15.08 9.44 -21.09
N THR A 256 -15.51 8.79 -20.02
CA THR A 256 -14.63 7.92 -19.23
C THR A 256 -15.11 6.48 -19.36
N LEU A 257 -14.31 5.53 -18.86
CA LEU A 257 -14.69 4.11 -18.91
C LEU A 257 -16.01 3.87 -18.16
N TYR A 258 -16.23 4.61 -17.07
CA TYR A 258 -17.48 4.60 -16.32
C TYR A 258 -18.71 4.99 -17.16
N ASP A 259 -18.57 5.87 -18.16
CA ASP A 259 -19.73 6.27 -18.97
C ASP A 259 -19.99 5.32 -20.14
N VAL A 260 -18.95 4.67 -20.68
CA VAL A 260 -19.06 3.75 -21.83
C VAL A 260 -19.30 2.30 -21.40
N ALA A 261 -18.60 1.84 -20.37
CA ALA A 261 -18.66 0.48 -19.85
C ALA A 261 -18.78 0.48 -18.31
N PRO A 262 -19.92 0.92 -17.74
CA PRO A 262 -20.08 1.17 -16.31
C PRO A 262 -19.82 -0.06 -15.43
N LEU A 263 -20.28 -1.25 -15.84
CA LEU A 263 -20.02 -2.48 -15.07
C LEU A 263 -18.54 -2.81 -15.00
N LEU A 264 -17.80 -2.59 -16.09
CA LEU A 264 -16.36 -2.81 -16.14
C LEU A 264 -15.62 -1.80 -15.25
N ALA A 265 -16.02 -0.52 -15.30
CA ALA A 265 -15.44 0.52 -14.46
C ALA A 265 -15.69 0.29 -12.96
N VAL A 266 -16.91 -0.11 -12.57
CA VAL A 266 -17.24 -0.43 -11.18
C VAL A 266 -16.49 -1.67 -10.70
N TRP A 267 -16.38 -2.70 -11.54
CA TRP A 267 -15.60 -3.88 -11.21
C TRP A 267 -14.10 -3.56 -11.06
N LEU A 268 -13.54 -2.73 -11.94
CA LEU A 268 -12.17 -2.24 -11.78
C LEU A 268 -12.01 -1.44 -10.48
N LEU A 269 -12.94 -0.54 -10.15
CA LEU A 269 -12.90 0.16 -8.86
C LEU A 269 -12.88 -0.81 -7.67
N ASP A 270 -13.66 -1.90 -7.71
CA ASP A 270 -13.60 -2.95 -6.69
C ASP A 270 -12.22 -3.64 -6.65
N GLN A 271 -11.56 -3.86 -7.79
CA GLN A 271 -10.22 -4.44 -7.82
C GLN A 271 -9.17 -3.51 -7.21
N TYR A 272 -9.24 -2.21 -7.53
CA TYR A 272 -8.38 -1.20 -6.90
C TYR A 272 -8.56 -1.21 -5.38
N ARG A 273 -9.81 -1.26 -4.90
CA ARG A 273 -10.16 -1.28 -3.47
C ARG A 273 -9.71 -2.54 -2.72
N LYS A 274 -9.28 -3.59 -3.41
CA LYS A 274 -8.63 -4.73 -2.73
C LYS A 274 -7.22 -4.36 -2.23
N HIS A 275 -6.59 -3.33 -2.80
CA HIS A 275 -5.31 -2.82 -2.33
C HIS A 275 -5.53 -1.96 -1.07
N PRO A 276 -4.86 -2.22 0.07
CA PRO A 276 -5.08 -1.51 1.32
C PRO A 276 -4.83 0.00 1.20
N ASP A 277 -3.74 0.39 0.54
CA ASP A 277 -3.46 1.81 0.26
C ASP A 277 -4.58 2.50 -0.54
N PHE A 278 -5.11 1.83 -1.56
CA PHE A 278 -6.21 2.41 -2.32
C PHE A 278 -7.50 2.51 -1.50
N GLU A 279 -7.81 1.51 -0.67
CA GLU A 279 -9.00 1.56 0.18
C GLU A 279 -8.91 2.70 1.21
N ALA A 280 -7.73 2.97 1.77
CA ALA A 280 -7.49 4.14 2.62
C ALA A 280 -7.69 5.45 1.86
N LEU A 281 -7.12 5.58 0.65
CA LEU A 281 -7.36 6.73 -0.22
C LEU A 281 -8.85 6.88 -0.55
N TYR A 282 -9.52 5.79 -0.94
CA TYR A 282 -10.93 5.76 -1.28
C TYR A 282 -11.78 6.27 -0.11
N ARG A 283 -11.55 5.77 1.11
CA ARG A 283 -12.25 6.24 2.31
C ARG A 283 -12.01 7.71 2.57
N THR A 284 -10.77 8.17 2.40
CA THR A 284 -10.41 9.57 2.59
C THR A 284 -11.16 10.45 1.58
N ILE A 285 -11.16 10.11 0.29
CA ILE A 285 -11.93 10.82 -0.75
C ILE A 285 -13.44 10.80 -0.46
N GLN A 286 -13.98 9.67 0.02
CA GLN A 286 -15.40 9.55 0.35
C GLN A 286 -15.81 10.38 1.58
N SER A 287 -14.87 10.75 2.45
CA SER A 287 -15.14 11.60 3.61
C SER A 287 -15.40 13.07 3.25
N PHE A 288 -14.98 13.50 2.06
CA PHE A 288 -15.27 14.85 1.55
C PHE A 288 -16.72 14.95 1.05
N ASP A 289 -17.29 16.14 1.24
CA ASP A 289 -18.59 16.52 0.66
C ASP A 289 -18.51 16.40 -0.88
N PRO A 290 -19.40 15.63 -1.53
CA PRO A 290 -19.37 15.44 -2.98
C PRO A 290 -19.56 16.72 -3.81
N GLU A 291 -20.12 17.78 -3.24
CA GLU A 291 -20.35 19.05 -3.93
C GLU A 291 -19.18 20.04 -3.78
N VAL A 292 -18.21 19.74 -2.92
CA VAL A 292 -17.05 20.61 -2.64
C VAL A 292 -15.82 20.11 -3.41
N PRO A 293 -15.04 21.00 -4.05
CA PRO A 293 -13.75 20.62 -4.63
C PRO A 293 -12.80 20.11 -3.55
N ILE A 294 -12.11 19.00 -3.82
CA ILE A 294 -11.08 18.43 -2.94
C ILE A 294 -9.73 18.99 -3.39
N LEU A 295 -9.07 19.77 -2.53
CA LEU A 295 -7.70 20.17 -2.79
C LEU A 295 -6.76 19.02 -2.47
N LEU A 296 -5.72 18.84 -3.29
CA LEU A 296 -4.77 17.76 -3.07
C LEU A 296 -4.00 17.92 -1.75
N THR A 297 -3.77 19.17 -1.31
CA THR A 297 -3.16 19.48 -0.01
C THR A 297 -4.04 19.06 1.15
N GLU A 298 -5.35 19.31 1.10
CA GLU A 298 -6.32 18.86 2.12
C GLU A 298 -6.41 17.34 2.16
N LEU A 299 -6.40 16.68 1.00
CA LEU A 299 -6.37 15.22 0.92
C LEU A 299 -5.10 14.66 1.56
N VAL A 300 -3.95 15.27 1.29
CA VAL A 300 -2.65 14.90 1.87
C VAL A 300 -2.63 15.13 3.38
N GLU A 301 -3.18 16.23 3.88
CA GLU A 301 -3.32 16.49 5.31
C GLU A 301 -4.09 15.36 6.01
N LEU A 302 -5.26 14.98 5.49
CA LEU A 302 -6.06 13.90 6.07
C LEU A 302 -5.34 12.55 5.98
N LEU A 303 -4.68 12.26 4.86
CA LEU A 303 -3.90 11.03 4.71
C LEU A 303 -2.72 10.98 5.68
N ILE A 304 -1.99 12.07 5.89
CA ILE A 304 -0.88 12.09 6.86
C ILE A 304 -1.41 11.85 8.28
N ARG A 305 -2.57 12.42 8.61
CA ARG A 305 -3.17 12.27 9.93
C ARG A 305 -3.65 10.86 10.21
N ASP A 306 -4.38 10.26 9.26
CA ASP A 306 -5.15 9.03 9.47
C ASP A 306 -4.50 7.79 8.82
N TYR A 307 -3.72 7.97 7.76
CA TYR A 307 -3.11 6.90 6.94
C TYR A 307 -1.68 7.24 6.45
N PRO A 308 -0.72 7.56 7.35
CA PRO A 308 0.60 8.05 6.95
C PRO A 308 1.40 7.05 6.11
N ASN A 309 1.19 5.73 6.26
CA ASN A 309 1.86 4.78 5.38
C ASN A 309 1.29 4.84 3.97
N THR A 310 -0.03 4.99 3.82
CA THR A 310 -0.64 5.19 2.50
C THR A 310 -0.12 6.46 1.85
N PHE A 311 0.03 7.56 2.58
CA PHE A 311 0.69 8.76 2.06
C PHE A 311 2.12 8.46 1.58
N LEU A 312 2.95 7.79 2.39
CA LEU A 312 4.33 7.46 2.00
C LEU A 312 4.40 6.54 0.78
N GLN A 313 3.51 5.57 0.65
CA GLN A 313 3.54 4.58 -0.44
C GLN A 313 2.92 5.12 -1.74
N MET A 314 1.80 5.84 -1.67
CA MET A 314 1.07 6.30 -2.86
C MET A 314 1.47 7.68 -3.33
N PHE A 315 1.83 8.60 -2.42
CA PHE A 315 1.98 10.01 -2.74
C PHE A 315 3.44 10.44 -2.82
N CYS A 316 4.31 9.94 -1.94
CA CYS A 316 5.73 10.35 -1.93
C CYS A 316 6.52 9.73 -3.07
N THR A 317 7.37 10.48 -3.78
CA THR A 317 8.20 9.95 -4.89
C THR A 317 9.04 8.73 -4.51
N ASP A 318 9.41 7.92 -5.51
CA ASP A 318 10.35 6.81 -5.31
C ASP A 318 11.79 7.29 -5.05
N SER A 319 12.04 8.61 -5.10
CA SER A 319 13.31 9.18 -4.66
C SER A 319 13.50 8.92 -3.18
N THR A 320 14.59 8.22 -2.85
CA THR A 320 14.99 7.97 -1.46
C THR A 320 15.09 9.28 -0.69
N GLU A 321 15.59 10.35 -1.30
CA GLU A 321 15.76 11.64 -0.62
C GLU A 321 14.43 12.30 -0.25
N SER A 322 13.48 12.41 -1.18
CA SER A 322 12.17 13.02 -0.93
C SER A 322 11.34 12.17 0.05
N CYS A 323 11.38 10.85 -0.11
CA CYS A 323 10.69 9.93 0.81
C CYS A 323 11.30 10.00 2.22
N ASP A 324 12.63 10.05 2.33
CA ASP A 324 13.33 10.25 3.60
C ASP A 324 13.01 11.61 4.23
N GLN A 325 12.88 12.65 3.42
CA GLN A 325 12.48 13.97 3.89
C GLN A 325 11.06 13.97 4.46
N ALA A 326 10.10 13.37 3.74
CA ALA A 326 8.73 13.20 4.23
C ALA A 326 8.69 12.39 5.54
N ARG A 327 9.46 11.28 5.61
CA ARG A 327 9.62 10.49 6.84
C ARG A 327 10.21 11.31 7.99
N LYS A 328 11.24 12.12 7.73
CA LYS A 328 11.85 13.00 8.75
C LYS A 328 10.86 14.03 9.28
N LEU A 329 9.95 14.54 8.46
CA LEU A 329 8.93 15.48 8.88
C LEU A 329 7.85 14.80 9.73
N LEU A 330 7.39 13.61 9.33
CA LEU A 330 6.51 12.75 10.12
C LEU A 330 7.11 12.45 11.50
N LEU A 331 8.39 12.04 11.55
CA LEU A 331 9.11 11.74 12.78
C LEU A 331 9.26 12.94 13.71
N LYS A 332 9.43 14.14 13.15
CA LYS A 332 9.59 15.37 13.93
C LYS A 332 8.28 16.03 14.32
N GLY A 333 7.13 15.50 13.85
CA GLY A 333 5.82 16.12 14.04
C GLY A 333 5.66 17.46 13.33
N ASN A 334 6.47 17.74 12.31
CA ASN A 334 6.40 18.97 11.50
C ASN A 334 5.69 18.68 10.18
N VAL A 335 4.53 18.03 10.25
CA VAL A 335 3.83 17.46 9.10
C VAL A 335 3.12 18.51 8.25
N GLU A 336 2.73 19.62 8.88
CA GLU A 336 2.05 20.76 8.28
C GLU A 336 2.84 21.32 7.09
N ARG A 337 4.17 21.34 7.23
CA ARG A 337 5.08 21.77 6.18
C ARG A 337 4.88 21.00 4.87
N ILE A 338 4.48 19.73 4.92
CA ILE A 338 4.33 18.91 3.71
C ILE A 338 3.22 19.47 2.80
N TYR A 339 2.14 20.03 3.36
CA TYR A 339 0.98 20.51 2.60
C TYR A 339 0.81 22.04 2.61
N GLU A 340 1.50 22.76 3.49
CA GLU A 340 1.50 24.23 3.51
C GLU A 340 2.63 24.86 2.65
N ASP A 341 3.78 24.20 2.53
CA ASP A 341 4.91 24.66 1.72
C ASP A 341 4.82 24.06 0.32
N VAL A 342 4.40 24.87 -0.65
CA VAL A 342 4.15 24.43 -2.04
C VAL A 342 5.41 23.88 -2.70
N ASP A 343 6.58 24.46 -2.45
CA ASP A 343 7.82 23.98 -3.07
C ASP A 343 8.22 22.62 -2.52
N LEU A 344 8.06 22.43 -1.20
CA LEU A 344 8.28 21.15 -0.55
C LEU A 344 7.25 20.09 -1.00
N PHE A 345 5.98 20.47 -1.10
CA PHE A 345 4.91 19.61 -1.60
C PHE A 345 5.27 19.05 -2.99
N ARG A 346 5.69 19.92 -3.91
CA ARG A 346 6.09 19.53 -5.27
C ARG A 346 7.30 18.58 -5.32
N GLN A 347 8.22 18.71 -4.37
CA GLN A 347 9.38 17.83 -4.25
C GLN A 347 9.03 16.44 -3.69
N ILE A 348 8.03 16.39 -2.81
CA ILE A 348 7.61 15.15 -2.14
C ILE A 348 6.64 14.36 -3.02
N ILE A 349 5.67 15.01 -3.66
CA ILE A 349 4.56 14.34 -4.35
C ILE A 349 4.98 13.75 -5.70
N ARG A 350 4.46 12.57 -6.05
CA ARG A 350 4.67 11.88 -7.34
C ARG A 350 3.94 12.57 -8.49
N GLN A 351 4.62 12.67 -9.63
CA GLN A 351 4.02 13.21 -10.86
C GLN A 351 2.83 12.37 -11.33
N ASN A 352 2.95 11.04 -11.23
CA ASN A 352 1.93 10.10 -11.66
C ASN A 352 0.57 10.34 -11.00
N LEU A 353 0.57 10.83 -9.74
CA LEU A 353 -0.63 11.11 -8.96
C LEU A 353 -1.52 12.17 -9.61
N VAL A 354 -0.92 13.30 -10.01
CA VAL A 354 -1.65 14.44 -10.60
C VAL A 354 -1.97 14.22 -12.08
N GLN A 355 -1.24 13.32 -12.76
CA GLN A 355 -1.42 12.99 -14.17
C GLN A 355 -2.26 11.72 -14.39
N ASN A 356 -1.61 10.56 -14.48
CA ASN A 356 -2.25 9.32 -14.91
C ASN A 356 -3.23 8.80 -13.87
N PHE A 357 -2.88 8.87 -12.59
CA PHE A 357 -3.70 8.30 -11.53
C PHE A 357 -5.01 9.07 -11.36
N SER A 358 -4.99 10.40 -11.36
CA SER A 358 -6.22 11.22 -11.36
C SER A 358 -7.15 10.84 -12.52
N ARG A 359 -6.59 10.59 -13.72
CA ARG A 359 -7.32 10.11 -14.89
C ARG A 359 -7.89 8.69 -14.69
N GLN A 360 -7.12 7.77 -14.10
CA GLN A 360 -7.62 6.44 -13.74
C GLN A 360 -8.84 6.55 -12.83
N LEU A 361 -8.79 7.40 -11.80
CA LEU A 361 -9.91 7.63 -10.87
C LEU A 361 -11.16 8.17 -11.58
N GLN A 362 -11.01 8.94 -12.66
CA GLN A 362 -12.13 9.36 -13.51
C GLN A 362 -12.70 8.20 -14.34
N HIS A 363 -11.83 7.34 -14.89
CA HIS A 363 -12.23 6.15 -15.64
C HIS A 363 -12.99 5.15 -14.77
N VAL A 364 -12.57 4.91 -13.52
CA VAL A 364 -13.27 3.99 -12.62
C VAL A 364 -14.44 4.64 -11.85
N GLY A 365 -14.74 5.91 -12.14
CA GLY A 365 -15.94 6.59 -11.63
C GLY A 365 -15.84 7.11 -10.20
N LEU A 366 -14.63 7.20 -9.62
CA LEU A 366 -14.43 7.84 -8.32
C LEU A 366 -14.40 9.37 -8.44
N LEU A 367 -13.71 9.87 -9.47
CA LEU A 367 -13.66 11.29 -9.80
C LEU A 367 -14.57 11.63 -10.99
N SER A 368 -15.02 12.88 -11.01
CA SER A 368 -15.83 13.47 -12.07
C SER A 368 -14.95 13.89 -13.25
N LYS A 369 -15.55 14.00 -14.44
CA LYS A 369 -14.93 14.63 -15.63
C LYS A 369 -14.54 16.10 -15.40
N ARG A 370 -15.11 16.75 -14.38
CA ARG A 370 -14.74 18.11 -13.97
C ARG A 370 -13.33 18.21 -13.43
N THR A 371 -12.77 17.12 -12.89
CA THR A 371 -11.37 17.08 -12.48
C THR A 371 -10.49 17.27 -13.71
N SER A 372 -9.65 18.30 -13.72
CA SER A 372 -8.70 18.49 -14.80
C SER A 372 -7.58 17.46 -14.65
N SER A 373 -7.48 16.50 -15.57
CA SER A 373 -6.26 15.70 -15.70
C SER A 373 -5.19 16.60 -16.31
N THR A 374 -4.22 17.01 -15.51
CA THR A 374 -3.20 17.96 -15.96
C THR A 374 -2.04 17.22 -16.63
N THR A 375 -1.50 17.79 -17.71
CA THR A 375 -0.18 17.40 -18.24
C THR A 375 0.94 18.28 -17.66
N VAL A 376 0.58 19.21 -16.77
CA VAL A 376 1.52 20.12 -16.14
C VAL A 376 2.50 19.34 -15.28
N ARG A 377 3.76 19.76 -15.36
CA ARG A 377 4.84 19.22 -14.55
C ARG A 377 4.68 19.70 -13.11
N LEU A 378 5.12 18.91 -12.14
CA LEU A 378 4.98 19.22 -10.72
C LEU A 378 5.62 20.56 -10.32
N ASP A 379 6.72 20.95 -10.96
CA ASP A 379 7.38 22.25 -10.73
C ASP A 379 6.48 23.45 -11.07
N GLU A 380 5.47 23.26 -11.92
CA GLU A 380 4.49 24.26 -12.32
C GLU A 380 3.09 24.00 -11.70
N TYR A 381 2.92 22.94 -10.90
CA TYR A 381 1.63 22.52 -10.38
C TYR A 381 1.20 23.32 -9.14
N TYR A 382 0.09 24.03 -9.20
CA TYR A 382 -0.51 24.72 -8.04
C TYR A 382 -1.78 23.97 -7.55
N PRO A 383 -1.82 23.43 -6.32
CA PRO A 383 -2.92 22.57 -5.86
C PRO A 383 -4.32 23.19 -5.95
N ASP A 384 -4.43 24.50 -5.78
CA ASP A 384 -5.65 25.30 -5.85
C ASP A 384 -6.18 25.48 -7.29
N GLU A 385 -5.30 25.43 -8.29
CA GLU A 385 -5.70 25.51 -9.71
C GLU A 385 -6.24 24.18 -10.26
N TYR A 386 -5.92 23.06 -9.59
CA TYR A 386 -6.25 21.70 -10.05
C TYR A 386 -7.01 20.86 -9.00
N PRO A 387 -8.17 21.33 -8.51
CA PRO A 387 -8.97 20.58 -7.55
C PRO A 387 -9.54 19.30 -8.15
N TRP A 388 -9.71 18.28 -7.30
CA TRP A 388 -10.43 17.06 -7.63
C TRP A 388 -11.92 17.24 -7.32
N TYR A 389 -12.77 16.73 -8.20
CA TYR A 389 -14.22 16.71 -8.00
C TYR A 389 -14.67 15.26 -7.88
N ARG A 390 -15.29 14.92 -6.75
CA ARG A 390 -15.90 13.60 -6.57
C ARG A 390 -17.05 13.42 -7.57
N ARG A 391 -17.21 12.21 -8.11
CA ARG A 391 -18.39 11.90 -8.92
C ARG A 391 -19.60 11.69 -7.99
N SER A 392 -20.63 12.52 -8.15
CA SER A 392 -21.89 12.36 -7.41
C SER A 392 -22.62 11.08 -7.84
N THR A 393 -22.94 10.21 -6.88
CA THR A 393 -23.74 8.99 -7.10
C THR A 393 -25.23 9.27 -7.26
N VAL A 394 -25.68 10.50 -6.96
CA VAL A 394 -27.10 10.86 -6.81
C VAL A 394 -27.83 11.01 -8.15
N ARG A 395 -27.14 11.11 -9.29
CA ARG A 395 -27.79 11.26 -10.62
C ARG A 395 -28.08 9.95 -11.38
N ASN A 396 -27.58 8.80 -10.92
CA ASN A 396 -27.71 7.54 -11.66
C ASN A 396 -28.81 6.59 -11.16
N ALA A 397 -29.63 7.01 -10.19
CA ALA A 397 -30.80 6.24 -9.74
C ALA A 397 -31.96 6.19 -10.76
N ARG A 398 -31.77 6.68 -11.99
CA ARG A 398 -32.73 6.56 -13.11
C ARG A 398 -32.35 5.48 -14.14
N LEU A 399 -31.40 4.60 -13.81
CA LEU A 399 -31.00 3.49 -14.69
C LEU A 399 -31.84 2.22 -14.56
N PHE A 400 -32.93 2.25 -13.76
CA PHE A 400 -33.85 1.11 -13.60
C PHE A 400 -35.33 1.44 -13.86
N ASP A 401 -35.63 2.63 -14.38
CA ASP A 401 -36.99 3.00 -14.81
C ASP A 401 -37.05 3.06 -16.34
N HIS A 402 -37.00 1.91 -17.02
CA HIS A 402 -37.55 1.72 -18.37
C HIS A 402 -37.98 0.27 -18.59
#